data_AF-A7TC65-F1
#
_entry.id   AF-A7TC65-F1
#
_cell.length_a   1.000
_cell.length_b   1.000
_cell.length_c   1.000
_cell.angle_alpha   90.00
_cell.angle_beta   90.00
_cell.angle_gamma   90.00
#
_symmetry.space_group_name_H-M   'P 1'
#
loop_
_entity.id
_entity.type
_entity.pdbx_description
1 polymer ?
#
loop_
_entity_poly.entity_id
_entity_poly.type
_entity_poly.pdbx_seq_one_letter_code
_entity_poly.pdbx_strand_id
1 'polypeptide(L)'
;LTARIALECGLACSTGGGTHHAFPSHGSGFCIFNDLAITASYLLDNNLVTRVMIVDLDVHQGDGTASIFQNEPNVFTFSAHSEKNFPLRKQTSNLDLSLECGMDDLEYLTTVRAHLTWLLDMWRPDIVLYDAGVDPHVDDVLGRLKLTDNGK
;
A
#
# COMPACT_ATOMS: atom_id res chain seq x y z
N LEU A 1 13.07 11.53 4.48
CA LEU A 1 13.23 11.90 5.91
C LEU A 1 12.42 10.97 6.81
N THR A 2 11.10 10.88 6.64
CA THR A 2 10.19 10.06 7.46
C THR A 2 10.63 8.61 7.64
N ALA A 3 10.92 7.88 6.56
CA ALA A 3 11.36 6.47 6.67
C ALA A 3 12.67 6.30 7.45
N ARG A 4 13.61 7.24 7.33
CA ARG A 4 14.85 7.22 8.14
C ARG A 4 14.56 7.44 9.63
N ILE A 5 13.64 8.34 9.96
CA ILE A 5 13.18 8.52 11.34
C ILE A 5 12.50 7.25 11.84
N ALA A 6 11.70 6.57 11.01
CA ALA A 6 11.08 5.30 11.39
C ALA A 6 12.12 4.20 11.69
N LEU A 7 13.24 4.14 10.94
CA LEU A 7 14.33 3.19 11.24
C LEU A 7 15.00 3.47 12.59
N GLU A 8 15.09 4.73 13.00
CA GLU A 8 15.72 5.13 14.27
C GLU A 8 14.75 5.05 15.46
N CYS A 9 13.47 5.37 15.26
CA CYS A 9 12.47 5.53 16.32
C CYS A 9 11.40 4.42 16.35
N GLY A 10 11.40 3.51 15.37
CA GLY A 10 10.41 2.44 15.19
C GLY A 10 9.15 2.84 14.40
N LEU A 11 8.75 4.12 14.42
CA LEU A 11 7.59 4.61 13.67
C LEU A 11 7.75 6.10 13.33
N ALA A 12 7.33 6.49 12.13
CA ALA A 12 7.16 7.89 11.74
C ALA A 12 6.03 8.00 10.70
N CYS A 13 5.40 9.16 10.62
CA CYS A 13 4.26 9.40 9.72
C CYS A 13 4.52 10.61 8.81
N SER A 14 4.08 10.50 7.56
CA SER A 14 3.96 11.59 6.60
C SER A 14 2.52 11.64 6.11
N THR A 15 1.82 12.74 6.34
CA THR A 15 0.41 12.89 5.97
C THR A 15 0.19 13.42 4.55
N GLY A 16 1.26 13.73 3.83
CA GLY A 16 1.20 14.25 2.46
C GLY A 16 1.71 13.27 1.39
N GLY A 17 1.82 11.98 1.72
CA GLY A 17 2.28 10.91 0.82
C GLY A 17 1.15 9.99 0.37
N GLY A 18 1.49 8.77 -0.06
CA GLY A 18 0.52 7.75 -0.50
C GLY A 18 0.14 7.87 -1.97
N THR A 19 1.03 8.44 -2.80
CA THR A 19 0.74 8.69 -4.22
C THR A 19 1.02 7.44 -5.07
N HIS A 20 0.30 6.36 -4.81
CA HIS A 20 0.57 5.00 -5.29
C HIS A 20 0.28 4.73 -6.79
N HIS A 21 -0.36 5.65 -7.50
CA HIS A 21 -0.81 5.44 -8.88
C HIS A 21 0.20 5.87 -9.95
N ALA A 22 1.23 6.66 -9.62
CA ALA A 22 2.18 7.11 -10.62
C ALA A 22 3.07 5.95 -11.13
N PHE A 23 3.24 5.88 -12.44
CA PHE A 23 4.04 4.87 -13.14
C PHE A 23 5.43 5.42 -13.51
N PRO A 24 6.40 4.56 -13.89
CA PRO A 24 7.73 5.02 -14.31
C PRO A 24 7.72 6.06 -15.45
N SER A 25 6.74 5.97 -16.35
CA SER A 25 6.68 6.78 -17.58
C SER A 25 5.56 7.82 -17.62
N HIS A 26 4.64 7.84 -16.65
CA HIS A 26 3.53 8.80 -16.60
C HIS A 26 2.88 8.90 -15.22
N GLY A 27 2.18 10.01 -14.96
CA GLY A 27 1.26 10.13 -13.82
C GLY A 27 -0.08 9.42 -14.08
N SER A 28 -0.80 9.07 -13.02
CA SER A 28 -2.13 8.44 -13.06
C SER A 28 -2.85 8.66 -11.73
N GLY A 29 -4.19 8.62 -11.69
CA GLY A 29 -4.96 8.63 -10.43
C GLY A 29 -4.56 9.73 -9.44
N PHE A 30 -4.49 10.99 -9.89
CA PHE A 30 -4.02 12.14 -9.09
C PHE A 30 -2.55 12.11 -8.63
N CYS A 31 -1.79 11.09 -9.01
CA CYS A 31 -0.39 10.91 -8.64
C CYS A 31 0.53 11.32 -9.80
N ILE A 32 1.43 12.28 -9.56
CA ILE A 32 2.48 12.68 -10.51
C ILE A 32 3.79 11.93 -10.24
N PHE A 33 4.09 11.70 -8.96
CA PHE A 33 5.22 10.91 -8.49
C PHE A 33 4.72 9.79 -7.59
N ASN A 34 5.48 8.70 -7.45
CA ASN A 34 5.16 7.62 -6.53
C ASN A 34 6.10 7.72 -5.32
N ASP A 35 5.67 8.39 -4.26
CA ASP A 35 6.52 8.71 -3.10
C ASP A 35 6.91 7.46 -2.31
N LEU A 36 6.03 6.45 -2.23
CA LEU A 36 6.31 5.15 -1.64
C LEU A 36 7.43 4.44 -2.41
N ALA A 37 7.35 4.40 -3.74
CA ALA A 37 8.35 3.76 -4.56
C ALA A 37 9.70 4.49 -4.51
N ILE A 38 9.69 5.82 -4.60
CA ILE A 38 10.90 6.63 -4.44
C ILE A 38 11.54 6.36 -3.08
N THR A 39 10.75 6.27 -2.01
CA THR A 39 11.25 5.98 -0.67
C THR A 39 11.85 4.59 -0.59
N ALA A 40 11.17 3.55 -1.08
CA ALA A 40 11.66 2.18 -1.06
C ALA A 40 12.99 2.04 -1.84
N SER A 41 13.04 2.54 -3.08
CA SER A 41 14.27 2.55 -3.88
C SER A 41 15.40 3.29 -3.19
N TYR A 42 15.14 4.47 -2.63
CA TYR A 42 16.16 5.23 -1.90
C TYR A 42 16.75 4.44 -0.72
N LEU A 43 15.93 3.75 0.07
CA LEU A 43 16.41 2.97 1.21
C LEU A 43 17.27 1.78 0.76
N LEU A 44 16.88 1.10 -0.32
CA LEU A 44 17.63 -0.03 -0.89
C LEU A 44 18.95 0.44 -1.53
N ASP A 45 18.92 1.46 -2.39
CA ASP A 45 20.08 1.99 -3.10
C ASP A 45 21.17 2.53 -2.15
N ASN A 46 20.75 3.01 -0.98
CA ASN A 46 21.66 3.51 0.06
C ASN A 46 22.03 2.44 1.10
N ASN A 47 21.65 1.18 0.89
CA ASN A 47 21.91 0.05 1.80
C ASN A 47 21.42 0.30 3.24
N LEU A 48 20.35 1.07 3.41
CA LEU A 48 19.74 1.33 4.72
C LEU A 48 18.86 0.17 5.17
N VAL A 49 18.34 -0.59 4.20
CA VAL A 49 17.54 -1.81 4.38
C VAL A 49 17.86 -2.78 3.25
N THR A 50 17.49 -4.04 3.43
CA THR A 50 17.64 -5.11 2.42
C THR A 50 16.29 -5.62 1.91
N ARG A 51 15.21 -5.47 2.69
CA ARG A 51 13.85 -5.83 2.29
C ARG A 51 12.87 -4.75 2.73
N VAL A 52 12.09 -4.24 1.78
CA VAL A 52 10.98 -3.31 2.03
C VAL A 52 9.67 -4.04 1.77
N MET A 53 8.70 -3.87 2.65
CA MET A 53 7.31 -4.23 2.36
C MET A 53 6.50 -2.96 2.21
N ILE A 54 5.76 -2.84 1.11
CA ILE A 54 4.75 -1.82 0.92
C ILE A 54 3.40 -2.47 1.20
N VAL A 55 2.72 -1.97 2.23
CA VAL A 55 1.36 -2.38 2.61
C VAL A 55 0.46 -1.26 2.17
N ASP A 56 -0.38 -1.52 1.18
CA ASP A 56 -1.31 -0.56 0.60
C ASP A 56 -2.74 -0.94 0.95
N LEU A 57 -3.36 -0.12 1.82
CA LEU A 57 -4.74 -0.27 2.28
C LEU A 57 -5.64 0.88 1.81
N ASP A 58 -5.23 1.63 0.79
CA ASP A 58 -6.13 2.52 0.04
C ASP A 58 -7.24 1.69 -0.65
N VAL A 59 -8.40 2.30 -0.93
CA VAL A 59 -9.51 1.57 -1.56
C VAL A 59 -9.21 1.21 -3.02
N HIS A 60 -8.30 1.94 -3.66
CA HIS A 60 -7.82 1.71 -5.01
C HIS A 60 -6.57 0.82 -4.98
N GLN A 61 -6.36 0.05 -6.04
CA GLN A 61 -5.11 -0.72 -6.13
C GLN A 61 -3.95 0.23 -6.42
N GLY A 62 -2.86 0.14 -5.64
CA GLY A 62 -1.56 0.77 -5.92
C GLY A 62 -0.85 0.21 -7.15
N ASP A 63 -1.47 0.42 -8.31
CA ASP A 63 -1.05 -0.08 -9.62
C ASP A 63 0.30 0.45 -10.09
N GLY A 64 0.57 1.73 -9.87
CA GLY A 64 1.86 2.34 -10.13
C GLY A 64 2.95 1.66 -9.30
N THR A 65 2.71 1.48 -8.01
CA THR A 65 3.63 0.79 -7.09
C THR A 65 3.89 -0.66 -7.53
N ALA A 66 2.85 -1.42 -7.85
CA ALA A 66 2.96 -2.79 -8.33
C ALA A 66 3.79 -2.87 -9.63
N SER A 67 3.52 -1.97 -10.59
CA SER A 67 4.23 -1.91 -11.86
C SER A 67 5.71 -1.56 -11.69
N ILE A 68 6.05 -0.63 -10.79
CA ILE A 68 7.43 -0.20 -10.54
C ILE A 68 8.26 -1.39 -10.01
N PHE A 69 7.71 -2.16 -9.08
CA PHE A 69 8.46 -3.21 -8.37
C PHE A 69 8.26 -4.63 -8.90
N GLN A 70 7.59 -4.80 -10.05
CA GLN A 70 7.32 -6.11 -10.64
C GLN A 70 8.55 -7.02 -10.75
N ASN A 71 9.74 -6.45 -10.97
CA ASN A 71 11.00 -7.17 -11.12
C ASN A 71 12.03 -6.87 -10.00
N GLU A 72 11.59 -6.32 -8.87
CA GLU A 72 12.45 -5.97 -7.75
C GLU A 72 12.25 -6.95 -6.59
N PRO A 73 13.10 -7.99 -6.44
CA PRO A 73 12.91 -9.03 -5.43
C PRO A 73 13.09 -8.54 -4.00
N ASN A 74 13.68 -7.36 -3.77
CA ASN A 74 13.86 -6.78 -2.44
C ASN A 74 12.66 -5.95 -1.97
N VAL A 75 11.62 -5.77 -2.81
CA VAL A 75 10.37 -5.10 -2.46
C VAL A 75 9.21 -6.08 -2.55
N PHE A 76 8.41 -6.16 -1.48
CA PHE A 76 7.15 -6.89 -1.49
C PHE A 76 5.99 -5.90 -1.45
N THR A 77 5.13 -5.96 -2.46
CA THR A 77 3.92 -5.15 -2.59
C THR A 77 2.70 -5.98 -2.22
N PHE A 78 2.01 -5.53 -1.17
CA PHE A 78 0.73 -6.06 -0.73
C PHE A 78 -0.33 -4.97 -0.86
N SER A 79 -1.37 -5.23 -1.65
CA SER A 79 -2.50 -4.29 -1.81
C SER A 79 -3.81 -4.98 -1.47
N ALA A 80 -4.61 -4.38 -0.60
CA ALA A 80 -5.97 -4.82 -0.31
C ALA A 80 -6.95 -3.70 -0.67
N HIS A 81 -7.67 -3.89 -1.78
CA HIS A 81 -8.42 -2.85 -2.46
C HIS A 81 -9.77 -3.36 -2.94
N SER A 82 -10.69 -2.44 -3.25
CA SER A 82 -12.01 -2.83 -3.77
C SER A 82 -11.89 -3.47 -5.15
N GLU A 83 -12.48 -4.66 -5.31
CA GLU A 83 -12.41 -5.48 -6.54
C GLU A 83 -12.89 -4.71 -7.78
N LYS A 84 -13.90 -3.86 -7.61
CA LYS A 84 -14.58 -3.13 -8.67
C LYS A 84 -14.38 -1.64 -8.48
N ASN A 85 -13.14 -1.19 -8.41
CA ASN A 85 -12.81 0.24 -8.35
C ASN A 85 -11.65 0.60 -9.30
N PHE A 86 -11.23 1.87 -9.34
CA PHE A 86 -10.03 2.28 -10.06
C PHE A 86 -8.77 1.54 -9.53
N PRO A 87 -7.79 1.22 -10.40
CA PRO A 87 -7.85 1.28 -11.86
C PRO A 87 -8.73 0.18 -12.46
N LEU A 88 -9.29 0.43 -13.65
CA LEU A 88 -10.14 -0.56 -14.34
C LEU A 88 -9.36 -1.84 -14.69
N ARG A 89 -8.08 -1.70 -15.04
CA ARG A 89 -7.16 -2.82 -15.28
C ARG A 89 -6.18 -2.89 -14.13
N LYS A 90 -6.38 -3.88 -13.26
CA LYS A 90 -5.49 -4.15 -12.14
C LYS A 90 -4.11 -4.58 -12.66
N GLN A 91 -3.07 -4.16 -11.97
CA GLN A 91 -1.71 -4.66 -12.14
C GLN A 91 -1.50 -5.89 -11.23
N THR A 92 -0.35 -6.55 -11.37
CA THR A 92 0.02 -7.70 -10.53
C THR A 92 1.07 -7.26 -9.52
N SER A 93 0.67 -7.23 -8.25
CA SER A 93 1.55 -7.07 -7.09
C SER A 93 2.13 -8.42 -6.67
N ASN A 94 2.88 -8.46 -5.57
CA ASN A 94 3.26 -9.75 -4.97
C ASN A 94 2.07 -10.45 -4.31
N LEU A 95 1.16 -9.69 -3.70
CA LEU A 95 -0.15 -10.17 -3.25
C LEU A 95 -1.21 -9.08 -3.41
N ASP A 96 -2.27 -9.39 -4.14
CA ASP A 96 -3.45 -8.54 -4.31
C ASP A 96 -4.66 -9.20 -3.65
N LEU A 97 -5.30 -8.49 -2.71
CA LEU A 97 -6.60 -8.88 -2.15
C LEU A 97 -7.70 -8.03 -2.78
N SER A 98 -8.51 -8.68 -3.59
CA SER A 98 -9.72 -8.10 -4.15
C SER A 98 -10.85 -8.19 -3.12
N LEU A 99 -11.21 -7.05 -2.54
CA LEU A 99 -12.22 -6.93 -1.48
C LEU A 99 -13.58 -6.63 -2.09
N GLU A 100 -14.61 -7.38 -1.67
CA GLU A 100 -15.98 -7.19 -2.15
C GLU A 100 -16.50 -5.77 -1.87
N CYS A 101 -17.27 -5.22 -2.81
CA CYS A 101 -17.90 -3.92 -2.61
C CYS A 101 -18.89 -3.97 -1.44
N GLY A 102 -18.80 -3.00 -0.55
CA GLY A 102 -19.64 -2.90 0.63
C GLY A 102 -19.18 -3.71 1.83
N MET A 103 -17.99 -4.32 1.78
CA MET A 103 -17.34 -4.99 2.92
C MET A 103 -17.30 -4.06 4.15
N ASP A 104 -17.63 -4.60 5.31
CA ASP A 104 -17.69 -3.89 6.59
C ASP A 104 -16.41 -4.06 7.43
N ASP A 105 -16.37 -3.40 8.59
CA ASP A 105 -15.22 -3.39 9.49
C ASP A 105 -14.75 -4.78 9.91
N LEU A 106 -15.68 -5.66 10.29
CA LEU A 106 -15.33 -6.95 10.87
C LEU A 106 -14.73 -7.87 9.81
N GLU A 107 -15.36 -7.93 8.64
CA GLU A 107 -14.88 -8.73 7.52
C GLU A 107 -13.54 -8.19 6.99
N TYR A 108 -13.40 -6.87 6.86
CA TYR A 108 -12.16 -6.22 6.42
C TYR A 108 -11.01 -6.51 7.38
N LEU A 109 -11.18 -6.20 8.67
CA LEU A 109 -10.12 -6.39 9.67
C LEU A 109 -9.73 -7.85 9.82
N THR A 110 -10.70 -8.78 9.76
CA THR A 110 -10.41 -10.22 9.85
C THR A 110 -9.57 -10.66 8.64
N THR A 111 -9.97 -10.25 7.44
CA THR A 111 -9.32 -10.63 6.19
C THR A 111 -7.92 -10.04 6.08
N VAL A 112 -7.77 -8.72 6.26
CA VAL A 112 -6.48 -8.02 6.13
C VAL A 112 -5.52 -8.48 7.21
N ARG A 113 -5.95 -8.61 8.47
CA ARG A 113 -5.08 -9.05 9.56
C ARG A 113 -4.52 -10.45 9.33
N ALA A 114 -5.33 -11.38 8.84
CA ALA A 114 -4.89 -12.74 8.58
C ALA A 114 -3.75 -12.78 7.55
N HIS A 115 -3.89 -12.04 6.46
CA HIS A 115 -2.87 -11.97 5.41
C HIS A 115 -1.63 -11.20 5.88
N LEU A 116 -1.81 -10.03 6.51
CA LEU A 116 -0.69 -9.19 6.93
C LEU A 116 0.18 -9.90 7.99
N THR A 117 -0.44 -10.59 8.96
CA THR A 117 0.30 -11.37 9.96
C THR A 117 1.17 -12.43 9.29
N TRP A 118 0.59 -13.21 8.37
CA TRP A 118 1.33 -14.23 7.64
C TRP A 118 2.46 -13.64 6.78
N LEU A 119 2.20 -12.52 6.08
CA LEU A 119 3.18 -11.85 5.24
C LEU A 119 4.38 -11.34 6.03
N LEU A 120 4.14 -10.72 7.19
CA LEU A 120 5.21 -10.19 8.05
C LEU A 120 6.11 -11.32 8.57
N ASP A 121 5.51 -12.44 8.98
CA ASP A 121 6.26 -13.61 9.47
C ASP A 121 7.06 -14.31 8.35
N MET A 122 6.47 -14.41 7.16
CA MET A 122 7.08 -15.08 6.02
C MET A 122 8.21 -14.23 5.41
N TRP A 123 7.95 -12.96 5.13
CA TRP A 123 8.87 -12.10 4.39
C TRP A 123 9.88 -11.35 5.26
N ARG A 124 9.52 -11.08 6.53
CA ARG A 124 10.37 -10.40 7.52
C ARG A 124 11.04 -9.14 6.94
N PRO A 125 10.28 -8.11 6.57
CA PRO A 125 10.84 -6.88 6.03
C PRO A 125 11.65 -6.14 7.10
N ASP A 126 12.65 -5.37 6.67
CA ASP A 126 13.40 -4.49 7.58
C ASP A 126 12.59 -3.21 7.88
N ILE A 127 11.71 -2.82 6.96
CA ILE A 127 10.78 -1.70 7.11
C ILE A 127 9.47 -1.96 6.35
N VAL A 128 8.37 -1.49 6.92
CA VAL A 128 7.07 -1.42 6.26
C VAL A 128 6.79 0.04 5.88
N LEU A 129 6.49 0.28 4.60
CA LEU A 129 5.87 1.52 4.14
C LEU A 129 4.37 1.27 4.06
N TYR A 130 3.61 1.94 4.92
CA TYR A 130 2.17 1.74 5.03
C TYR A 130 1.43 2.90 4.35
N ASP A 131 0.71 2.60 3.27
CA ASP A 131 -0.24 3.52 2.65
C ASP A 131 -1.60 3.39 3.34
N ALA A 132 -1.96 4.44 4.07
CA ALA A 132 -3.12 4.49 4.95
C ALA A 132 -4.23 5.34 4.34
N GLY A 133 -4.60 5.05 3.09
CA GLY A 133 -5.71 5.70 2.40
C GLY A 133 -6.98 5.69 3.27
N VAL A 134 -7.64 6.85 3.36
CA VAL A 134 -8.86 7.04 4.15
C VAL A 134 -10.14 6.79 3.34
N ASP A 135 -10.00 6.65 2.03
CA ASP A 135 -11.11 6.45 1.10
C ASP A 135 -11.79 5.07 1.13
N PRO A 136 -11.38 4.06 1.94
CA PRO A 136 -12.27 2.93 2.25
C PRO A 136 -13.45 3.29 3.16
N HIS A 137 -13.42 4.49 3.76
CA HIS A 137 -14.44 4.93 4.70
C HIS A 137 -15.82 5.04 4.05
N VAL A 138 -16.88 4.72 4.81
CA VAL A 138 -18.27 4.66 4.35
C VAL A 138 -18.80 5.99 3.80
N ASP A 139 -18.24 7.10 4.28
CA ASP A 139 -18.61 8.45 3.83
C ASP A 139 -17.81 8.92 2.59
N ASP A 140 -16.85 8.14 2.11
CA ASP A 140 -16.09 8.46 0.90
C ASP A 140 -16.88 8.02 -0.35
N VAL A 141 -17.09 8.96 -1.28
CA VAL A 141 -17.88 8.73 -2.51
C VAL A 141 -17.12 7.98 -3.60
N LEU A 142 -15.79 7.90 -3.48
CA LEU A 142 -14.90 7.13 -4.35
C LEU A 142 -14.63 5.75 -3.74
N GLY A 143 -14.72 5.67 -2.41
CA GLY A 143 -14.78 4.45 -1.63
C GLY A 143 -15.93 3.54 -2.03
N ARG A 144 -15.66 2.25 -2.22
CA ARG A 144 -16.69 1.23 -2.47
C ARG A 144 -16.78 0.20 -1.34
N LEU A 145 -16.16 0.51 -0.21
CA LEU A 145 -16.23 -0.26 1.02
C LEU A 145 -17.12 0.50 2.02
N LYS A 146 -17.40 -0.10 3.17
CA LYS A 146 -18.24 0.51 4.22
C LYS A 146 -17.50 0.53 5.55
N LEU A 147 -16.23 0.91 5.52
CA LEU A 147 -15.45 0.97 6.75
C LEU A 147 -15.86 2.19 7.56
N THR A 148 -15.90 2.04 8.89
CA THR A 148 -16.02 3.15 9.82
C THR A 148 -14.64 3.46 10.41
N ASP A 149 -14.57 4.48 11.28
CA ASP A 149 -13.38 4.76 12.09
C ASP A 149 -12.88 3.56 12.91
N ASN A 150 -13.72 2.54 13.18
CA ASN A 150 -13.28 1.33 13.89
C ASN A 150 -12.60 0.30 12.96
N GLY A 151 -12.88 0.36 11.66
CA GLY A 151 -12.31 -0.52 10.63
C GLY A 151 -10.97 -0.02 10.08
N LYS A 152 -10.52 1.17 10.50
CA LYS A 152 -9.34 1.87 10.00
C LYS A 152 -8.35 2.24 11.11
#